data_AF-A0A376TNN8-F1
#
_entry.id   AF-A0A376TNN8-F1
#
_cell.length_a   1.000
_cell.length_b   1.000
_cell.length_c   1.000
_cell.angle_alpha   90.00
_cell.angle_beta   90.00
_cell.angle_gamma   90.00
#
_symmetry.space_group_name_H-M   'P 1'
#
loop_
_entity.id
_entity.type
_entity.pdbx_description
1 polymer ?
#
loop_
_entity_poly.entity_id
_entity_poly.type
_entity_poly.pdbx_seq_one_letter_code
_entity_poly.pdbx_strand_id
1 'polypeptide(L)'
;MYHDVSYLLSRLINGPLSLRQIYFASSNGPAPDLAYQVDFPRLEIVLEGEFVDTGAGATLVPGDVLYVPAGGWNFPQWQAPATTFSVLFGKQQLGFSVVQWDGKQYQNLAKQHVARRGPRIGSFLLQTLNEMQMQPQEQQTARLIVASLLSHCRDLLGSQIQTASRSQALFEAIRDYIDERYASALTRESVAQAFYISPNYLSHLFQKTGAIGF
;
A
#
# COMPACT_ATOMS: atom_id res chain seq x y z
N MET A 1 4.65 -16.57 -1.94
CA MET A 1 4.91 -15.34 -1.16
C MET A 1 3.62 -14.53 -1.15
N TYR A 2 3.10 -14.13 0.01
CA TYR A 2 1.86 -13.34 0.09
C TYR A 2 2.18 -11.88 -0.26
N HIS A 3 1.68 -11.39 -1.40
CA HIS A 3 1.85 -10.00 -1.85
C HIS A 3 0.76 -9.07 -1.28
N ASP A 4 0.21 -9.41 -0.12
CA ASP A 4 -0.74 -8.55 0.59
C ASP A 4 -0.03 -7.28 1.06
N VAL A 5 -0.50 -6.11 0.62
CA VAL A 5 0.13 -4.82 0.90
C VAL A 5 0.11 -4.50 2.40
N SER A 6 -0.96 -4.84 3.12
CA SER A 6 -1.06 -4.60 4.57
C SER A 6 -0.06 -5.46 5.34
N TYR A 7 0.12 -6.71 4.92
CA TYR A 7 1.13 -7.61 5.47
C TYR A 7 2.55 -7.10 5.18
N LEU A 8 2.83 -6.67 3.94
CA LEU A 8 4.13 -6.12 3.55
C LEU A 8 4.50 -4.86 4.35
N LEU A 9 3.56 -3.91 4.49
CA LEU A 9 3.76 -2.73 5.33
C LEU A 9 4.06 -3.12 6.79
N SER A 10 3.32 -4.07 7.35
CA SER A 10 3.55 -4.55 8.72
C SER A 10 4.94 -5.14 8.89
N ARG A 11 5.43 -5.86 7.87
CA ARG A 11 6.79 -6.42 7.85
C ARG A 11 7.89 -5.38 7.67
N LEU A 12 7.67 -4.32 6.91
CA LEU A 12 8.65 -3.24 6.77
C LEU A 12 8.75 -2.37 8.03
N ILE A 13 7.66 -2.27 8.80
CA ILE A 13 7.61 -1.51 10.06
C ILE A 13 8.15 -2.32 11.24
N ASN A 14 7.71 -3.58 11.39
CA ASN A 14 7.95 -4.40 12.59
C ASN A 14 8.72 -5.70 12.32
N GLY A 15 8.98 -6.03 11.06
CA GLY A 15 9.55 -7.31 10.67
C GLY A 15 11.09 -7.32 10.65
N PRO A 16 11.68 -8.46 10.27
CA PRO A 16 13.13 -8.64 10.27
C PRO A 16 13.84 -7.87 9.15
N LEU A 17 13.13 -7.49 8.08
CA LEU A 17 13.66 -6.62 7.03
C LEU A 17 13.55 -5.17 7.50
N SER A 18 14.60 -4.68 8.15
CA SER A 18 14.69 -3.28 8.57
C SER A 18 14.99 -2.36 7.39
N LEU A 19 14.42 -1.15 7.43
CA LEU A 19 14.79 -0.09 6.49
C LEU A 19 16.28 0.23 6.64
N ARG A 20 17.00 0.28 5.52
CA ARG A 20 18.45 0.48 5.46
C ARG A 20 18.79 1.91 5.05
N GLN A 21 19.30 2.12 3.85
CA GLN A 21 19.68 3.44 3.37
C GLN A 21 18.48 4.08 2.66
N ILE A 22 18.30 5.37 2.94
CA ILE A 22 17.32 6.22 2.25
C ILE A 22 18.08 7.04 1.22
N TYR A 23 17.89 6.66 -0.03
CA TYR A 23 18.40 7.38 -1.20
C TYR A 23 17.38 8.41 -1.66
N PHE A 24 17.88 9.48 -2.26
CA PHE A 24 17.07 10.55 -2.84
C PHE A 24 17.38 10.61 -4.33
N ALA A 25 16.35 10.46 -5.16
CA ALA A 25 16.54 10.52 -6.60
C ALA A 25 16.90 11.95 -7.03
N SER A 26 17.89 12.07 -7.92
CA SER A 26 18.29 13.35 -8.50
C SER A 26 17.15 13.96 -9.30
N SER A 27 16.87 15.23 -9.04
CA SER A 27 16.02 16.10 -9.86
C SER A 27 16.84 16.97 -10.83
N ASN A 28 18.16 16.77 -10.89
CA ASN A 28 19.05 17.58 -11.73
C ASN A 28 19.08 17.02 -13.15
N GLY A 29 18.49 17.78 -14.08
CA GLY A 29 18.51 17.51 -15.51
C GLY A 29 17.23 16.84 -16.04
N PRO A 30 17.02 16.87 -17.37
CA PRO A 30 15.86 16.25 -18.00
C PRO A 30 15.86 14.75 -17.74
N ALA A 31 14.67 14.18 -17.53
CA ALA A 31 14.50 12.74 -17.39
C ALA A 31 14.93 12.06 -18.71
N PRO A 32 15.79 11.03 -18.67
CA PRO A 32 16.10 10.22 -19.83
C PRO A 32 14.86 9.56 -20.44
N ASP A 33 14.93 9.17 -21.71
CA ASP A 33 13.90 8.34 -22.32
C ASP A 33 13.69 7.05 -21.52
N LEU A 34 12.43 6.68 -21.29
CA LEU A 34 12.00 5.52 -20.49
C LEU A 34 12.25 5.63 -18.97
N ALA A 35 12.86 6.73 -18.49
CA ALA A 35 12.91 7.00 -17.06
C ALA A 35 11.50 7.23 -16.52
N TYR A 36 11.28 6.82 -15.27
CA TYR A 36 9.95 6.94 -14.67
C TYR A 36 9.83 8.26 -13.92
N GLN A 37 9.00 9.17 -14.45
CA GLN A 37 8.77 10.53 -13.94
C GLN A 37 7.26 10.78 -13.80
N VAL A 38 6.84 11.28 -12.64
CA VAL A 38 5.43 11.62 -12.36
C VAL A 38 5.35 12.83 -11.43
N ASP A 39 4.21 13.52 -11.43
CA ASP A 39 3.99 14.76 -10.64
C ASP A 39 3.67 14.51 -9.14
N PHE A 40 3.95 13.31 -8.64
CA PHE A 40 3.65 12.93 -7.26
C PHE A 40 4.88 12.28 -6.61
N PRO A 41 5.13 12.53 -5.30
CA PRO A 41 6.22 11.87 -4.60
C PRO A 41 6.03 10.35 -4.56
N ARG A 42 7.15 9.63 -4.55
CA ARG A 42 7.17 8.16 -4.48
C ARG A 42 8.21 7.66 -3.49
N LEU A 43 7.90 6.50 -2.92
CA LEU A 43 8.89 5.63 -2.29
C LEU A 43 9.00 4.35 -3.12
N GLU A 44 10.21 3.96 -3.47
CA GLU A 44 10.52 2.64 -4.03
C GLU A 44 11.36 1.88 -3.01
N ILE A 45 10.91 0.70 -2.59
CA ILE A 45 11.56 -0.10 -1.54
C ILE A 45 11.97 -1.42 -2.14
N VAL A 46 13.24 -1.79 -2.00
CA VAL A 46 13.71 -3.09 -2.50
C VAL A 46 13.31 -4.18 -1.51
N LEU A 47 12.54 -5.15 -1.98
CA LEU A 47 12.14 -6.31 -1.19
C LEU A 47 13.12 -7.47 -1.37
N GLU A 48 13.54 -7.73 -2.61
CA GLU A 48 14.42 -8.83 -3.00
C GLU A 48 15.27 -8.46 -4.21
N GLY A 49 16.44 -9.09 -4.34
CA GLY A 49 17.40 -8.81 -5.40
C GLY A 49 18.08 -7.45 -5.24
N GLU A 50 18.73 -6.98 -6.29
CA GLU A 50 19.41 -5.69 -6.32
C GLU A 50 19.35 -5.09 -7.73
N PHE A 51 19.47 -3.77 -7.81
CA PHE A 51 19.59 -3.06 -9.08
C PHE A 51 20.33 -1.74 -8.91
N VAL A 52 20.89 -1.24 -10.00
CA VAL A 52 21.49 0.11 -10.04
C VAL A 52 20.41 1.10 -10.45
N ASP A 53 20.19 2.16 -9.69
CA ASP A 53 19.32 3.27 -10.15
C ASP A 53 20.21 4.44 -10.58
N THR A 54 20.14 4.81 -11.86
CA THR A 54 20.96 5.90 -12.40
C THR A 54 20.48 7.28 -11.93
N GLY A 55 19.21 7.41 -11.54
CA GLY A 55 18.68 8.63 -10.92
C GLY A 55 19.17 8.81 -9.49
N ALA A 56 19.37 7.71 -8.76
CA ALA A 56 19.99 7.74 -7.42
C ALA A 56 21.53 7.72 -7.45
N GLY A 57 22.13 7.27 -8.56
CA GLY A 57 23.57 7.05 -8.67
C GLY A 57 24.09 5.95 -7.73
N ALA A 58 23.24 4.97 -7.40
CA ALA A 58 23.54 3.96 -6.38
C ALA A 58 23.03 2.57 -6.78
N THR A 59 23.62 1.53 -6.17
CA THR A 59 23.08 0.17 -6.17
C THR A 59 22.18 0.01 -4.96
N LEU A 60 20.93 -0.35 -5.19
CA LEU A 60 19.95 -0.56 -4.13
C LEU A 60 19.78 -2.05 -3.87
N VAL A 61 19.80 -2.41 -2.58
CA VAL A 61 19.68 -3.79 -2.10
C VAL A 61 18.48 -3.94 -1.14
N PRO A 62 18.08 -5.15 -0.73
CA PRO A 62 16.87 -5.34 0.06
C PRO A 62 16.87 -4.53 1.36
N GLY A 63 15.78 -3.80 1.58
CA GLY A 63 15.60 -2.86 2.69
C GLY A 63 15.99 -1.41 2.38
N ASP A 64 16.71 -1.15 1.28
CA ASP A 64 16.96 0.23 0.84
C ASP A 64 15.69 0.86 0.27
N VAL A 65 15.61 2.18 0.40
CA VAL A 65 14.47 3.00 -0.01
C VAL A 65 14.96 4.12 -0.91
N LEU A 66 14.32 4.30 -2.06
CA LEU A 66 14.48 5.47 -2.90
C LEU A 66 13.27 6.39 -2.72
N TYR A 67 13.50 7.60 -2.23
CA TYR A 67 12.53 8.68 -2.31
C TYR A 67 12.70 9.43 -3.62
N VAL A 68 11.62 9.51 -4.40
CA VAL A 68 11.56 10.32 -5.63
C VAL A 68 10.62 11.49 -5.36
N PRO A 69 11.09 12.76 -5.38
CA PRO A 69 10.21 13.90 -5.20
C PRO A 69 9.23 14.05 -6.38
N ALA A 70 8.18 14.84 -6.20
CA ALA A 70 7.26 15.17 -7.30
C ALA A 70 8.02 15.82 -8.46
N GLY A 71 7.80 15.33 -9.68
CA GLY A 71 8.55 15.77 -10.87
C GLY A 71 9.99 15.23 -10.94
N GLY A 72 10.47 14.54 -9.91
CA GLY A 72 11.72 13.76 -9.96
C GLY A 72 11.54 12.49 -10.77
N TRP A 73 12.67 11.92 -11.19
CA TRP A 73 12.70 10.70 -11.97
C TRP A 73 13.65 9.68 -11.36
N ASN A 74 13.39 8.40 -11.62
CA ASN A 74 14.32 7.32 -11.31
C ASN A 74 14.40 6.37 -12.50
N PHE A 75 15.52 5.67 -12.64
CA PHE A 75 15.73 4.81 -13.80
C PHE A 75 16.52 3.54 -13.42
N PRO A 76 15.80 2.47 -13.03
CA PRO A 76 16.42 1.24 -12.58
C PRO A 76 17.04 0.46 -13.75
N GLN A 77 18.27 0.00 -13.56
CA GLN A 77 19.03 -0.85 -14.46
C GLN A 77 19.09 -2.25 -13.86
N TRP A 78 18.26 -3.13 -14.40
CA TRP A 78 18.11 -4.50 -13.90
C TRP A 78 19.18 -5.40 -14.51
N GLN A 79 20.06 -5.95 -13.67
CA GLN A 79 21.05 -6.94 -14.09
C GLN A 79 20.62 -8.36 -13.70
N ALA A 80 19.79 -8.49 -12.67
CA ALA A 80 19.25 -9.73 -12.16
C ALA A 80 17.76 -9.55 -11.79
N PRO A 81 17.02 -10.63 -11.55
CA PRO A 81 15.66 -10.53 -11.04
C PRO A 81 15.60 -9.79 -9.70
N ALA A 82 14.62 -8.93 -9.53
CA ALA A 82 14.43 -8.13 -8.33
C ALA A 82 12.95 -7.82 -8.10
N THR A 83 12.57 -7.64 -6.84
CA THR A 83 11.20 -7.32 -6.44
C THR A 83 11.20 -6.01 -5.67
N THR A 84 10.37 -5.06 -6.09
CA THR A 84 10.21 -3.76 -5.44
C THR A 84 8.78 -3.54 -4.96
N PHE A 85 8.66 -2.76 -3.90
CA PHE A 85 7.41 -2.23 -3.40
C PHE A 85 7.39 -0.72 -3.54
N SER A 86 6.38 -0.20 -4.24
CA SER A 86 6.23 1.22 -4.52
C SER A 86 5.04 1.80 -3.76
N VAL A 87 5.23 2.99 -3.20
CA VAL A 87 4.16 3.83 -2.65
C VAL A 87 4.12 5.15 -3.43
N LEU A 88 3.00 5.43 -4.08
CA LEU A 88 2.73 6.67 -4.82
C LEU A 88 1.83 7.58 -3.98
N PHE A 89 2.30 8.79 -3.68
CA PHE A 89 1.57 9.73 -2.80
C PHE A 89 0.77 10.75 -3.61
N GLY A 90 -0.33 10.29 -4.22
CA GLY A 90 -1.25 11.15 -4.94
C GLY A 90 -1.94 12.19 -4.04
N LYS A 91 -2.52 13.22 -4.68
CA LYS A 91 -3.26 14.30 -3.98
C LYS A 91 -4.47 13.77 -3.20
N GLN A 92 -5.21 12.83 -3.77
CA GLN A 92 -6.47 12.30 -3.21
C GLN A 92 -6.40 10.83 -2.80
N GLN A 93 -5.37 10.11 -3.25
CA GLN A 93 -5.21 8.67 -3.01
C GLN A 93 -3.74 8.30 -2.88
N LEU A 94 -3.47 7.25 -2.12
CA LEU A 94 -2.19 6.55 -2.13
C LEU A 94 -2.31 5.34 -3.06
N GLY A 95 -1.31 5.14 -3.91
CA GLY A 95 -1.16 3.94 -4.73
C GLY A 95 -0.07 3.04 -4.16
N PHE A 96 -0.30 1.74 -4.21
CA PHE A 96 0.64 0.71 -3.79
C PHE A 96 0.82 -0.28 -4.93
N SER A 97 2.07 -0.67 -5.21
CA SER A 97 2.35 -1.73 -6.16
C SER A 97 3.53 -2.57 -5.71
N VAL A 98 3.43 -3.88 -5.94
CA VAL A 98 4.57 -4.79 -5.85
C VAL A 98 4.86 -5.26 -7.26
N VAL A 99 6.07 -4.97 -7.73
CA VAL A 99 6.51 -5.31 -9.07
C VAL A 99 7.74 -6.19 -8.98
N GLN A 100 7.76 -7.25 -9.76
CA GLN A 100 8.94 -8.08 -9.96
C GLN A 100 9.45 -7.92 -11.38
N TRP A 101 10.74 -7.68 -11.52
CA TRP A 101 11.45 -7.91 -12.78
C TRP A 101 11.98 -9.34 -12.76
N ASP A 102 11.57 -10.18 -13.72
CA ASP A 102 11.98 -11.60 -13.79
C ASP A 102 13.25 -11.85 -14.63
N GLY A 103 13.92 -10.78 -15.06
CA GLY A 103 15.02 -10.84 -16.02
C GLY A 103 14.60 -10.62 -17.47
N LYS A 104 13.29 -10.64 -17.77
CA LYS A 104 12.73 -10.45 -19.11
C LYS A 104 11.63 -9.39 -19.17
N GLN A 105 10.76 -9.38 -18.18
CA GLN A 105 9.60 -8.50 -18.12
C GLN A 105 9.22 -8.12 -16.70
N TYR A 106 8.44 -7.05 -16.59
CA TYR A 106 7.81 -6.65 -15.33
C TYR A 106 6.53 -7.45 -15.09
N GLN A 107 6.40 -8.02 -13.90
CA GLN A 107 5.20 -8.68 -13.41
C GLN A 107 4.62 -7.88 -12.24
N ASN A 108 3.35 -7.47 -12.36
CA ASN A 108 2.64 -6.83 -11.26
C ASN A 108 2.10 -7.91 -10.32
N LEU A 109 2.71 -8.04 -9.14
CA LEU A 109 2.36 -9.05 -8.16
C LEU A 109 1.23 -8.61 -7.22
N ALA A 110 1.16 -7.30 -6.95
CA ALA A 110 0.05 -6.67 -6.24
C ALA A 110 -0.13 -5.23 -6.67
N LYS A 111 -1.37 -4.75 -6.65
CA LYS A 111 -1.70 -3.35 -6.87
C LYS A 111 -2.93 -2.98 -6.04
N GLN A 112 -2.79 -1.95 -5.23
CA GLN A 112 -3.86 -1.46 -4.35
C GLN A 112 -3.84 0.06 -4.31
N HIS A 113 -4.97 0.66 -3.93
CA HIS A 113 -5.03 2.08 -3.64
C HIS A 113 -5.97 2.34 -2.47
N VAL A 114 -5.73 3.43 -1.76
CA VAL A 114 -6.59 3.91 -0.68
C VAL A 114 -6.78 5.42 -0.77
N ALA A 115 -7.96 5.90 -0.41
CA ALA A 115 -8.22 7.34 -0.34
C ALA A 115 -7.36 7.97 0.78
N ARG A 116 -6.75 9.12 0.50
CA ARG A 116 -5.93 9.86 1.46
C ARG A 116 -6.80 10.76 2.32
N ARG A 117 -7.54 10.15 3.25
CA ARG A 117 -8.53 10.83 4.12
C ARG A 117 -7.93 11.26 5.46
N GLY A 118 -8.61 12.17 6.13
CA GLY A 118 -8.27 12.59 7.50
C GLY A 118 -7.19 13.69 7.56
N PRO A 119 -6.51 13.83 8.71
CA PRO A 119 -5.48 14.85 8.93
C PRO A 119 -4.31 14.76 7.94
N ARG A 120 -3.67 15.91 7.66
CA ARG A 120 -2.55 16.03 6.69
C ARG A 120 -1.21 15.45 7.18
N ILE A 121 -1.23 14.46 8.08
CA ILE A 121 -0.03 13.87 8.69
C ILE A 121 0.94 13.36 7.62
N GLY A 122 0.46 12.51 6.70
CA GLY A 122 1.29 12.03 5.59
C GLY A 122 1.83 13.15 4.70
N SER A 123 1.14 14.28 4.58
CA SER A 123 1.65 15.43 3.80
C SER A 123 2.81 16.12 4.48
N PHE A 124 2.72 16.33 5.79
CA PHE A 124 3.81 16.93 6.55
C PHE A 124 5.01 16.00 6.65
N LEU A 125 4.80 14.69 6.82
CA LEU A 125 5.89 13.72 6.78
C LEU A 125 6.62 13.69 5.43
N LEU A 126 5.88 13.73 4.31
CA LEU A 126 6.48 13.85 2.97
C LEU A 126 7.25 15.15 2.81
N GLN A 127 6.71 16.27 3.30
CA GLN A 127 7.38 17.55 3.26
C GLN A 127 8.70 17.50 4.06
N THR A 128 8.69 16.92 5.27
CA THR A 128 9.91 16.73 6.06
C THR A 128 10.91 15.85 5.31
N LEU A 129 10.48 14.73 4.73
CA LEU A 129 11.36 13.86 3.94
C LEU A 129 11.94 14.58 2.72
N ASN A 130 11.16 15.46 2.09
CA ASN A 130 11.63 16.25 0.96
C ASN A 130 12.76 17.21 1.36
N GLU A 131 12.68 17.85 2.54
CA GLU A 131 13.74 18.71 3.07
C GLU A 131 15.00 17.91 3.44
N MET A 132 14.87 16.63 3.81
CA MET A 132 16.02 15.75 4.11
C MET A 132 16.97 15.57 2.92
N GLN A 133 16.55 15.88 1.69
CA GLN A 133 17.44 15.92 0.52
C GLN A 133 18.63 16.85 0.72
N MET A 134 18.47 17.91 1.52
CA MET A 134 19.54 18.86 1.85
C MET A 134 20.52 18.31 2.90
N GLN A 135 20.15 17.21 3.57
CA GLN A 135 20.92 16.57 4.64
C GLN A 135 20.97 15.04 4.44
N PRO A 136 21.47 14.54 3.29
CA PRO A 136 21.38 13.12 2.94
C PRO A 136 22.20 12.20 3.86
N GLN A 137 23.10 12.77 4.67
CA GLN A 137 23.90 12.03 5.66
C GLN A 137 23.07 11.67 6.92
N GLU A 138 21.96 12.37 7.19
CA GLU A 138 21.11 12.15 8.36
C GLU A 138 20.16 10.95 8.19
N GLN A 139 20.76 9.78 7.95
CA GLN A 139 20.06 8.56 7.59
C GLN A 139 19.11 8.03 8.68
N GLN A 140 19.45 8.25 9.96
CA GLN A 140 18.59 7.80 11.05
C GLN A 140 17.25 8.56 11.07
N THR A 141 17.30 9.89 10.92
CA THR A 141 16.12 10.74 10.84
C THR A 141 15.28 10.37 9.61
N ALA A 142 15.92 10.20 8.45
CA ALA A 142 15.25 9.79 7.22
C ALA A 142 14.52 8.44 7.37
N ARG A 143 15.17 7.43 7.97
CA ARG A 143 14.55 6.13 8.25
C ARG A 143 13.31 6.24 9.14
N LEU A 144 13.37 7.04 10.20
CA LEU A 144 12.23 7.25 11.10
C LEU A 144 11.05 7.95 10.40
N ILE A 145 11.34 8.92 9.53
CA ILE A 145 10.31 9.58 8.72
C ILE A 145 9.66 8.59 7.76
N VAL A 146 10.46 7.76 7.05
CA VAL A 146 9.94 6.73 6.15
C VAL A 146 9.13 5.69 6.92
N ALA A 147 9.61 5.19 8.06
CA ALA A 147 8.86 4.26 8.90
C ALA A 147 7.50 4.86 9.34
N SER A 148 7.50 6.15 9.71
CA SER A 148 6.28 6.89 10.06
C SER A 148 5.32 7.02 8.87
N LEU A 149 5.84 7.26 7.67
CA LEU A 149 5.04 7.27 6.43
C LEU A 149 4.41 5.91 6.15
N LEU A 150 5.17 4.82 6.28
CA LEU A 150 4.66 3.47 6.07
C LEU A 150 3.60 3.10 7.13
N SER A 151 3.81 3.50 8.39
CA SER A 151 2.80 3.35 9.44
C SER A 151 1.51 4.09 9.08
N HIS A 152 1.62 5.34 8.65
CA HIS A 152 0.45 6.11 8.22
C HIS A 152 -0.27 5.49 7.01
N CYS A 153 0.48 4.92 6.05
CA CYS A 153 -0.09 4.19 4.92
C CYS A 153 -0.89 2.96 5.38
N ARG A 154 -0.35 2.21 6.35
CA ARG A 154 -1.02 1.04 6.95
C ARG A 154 -2.31 1.45 7.67
N ASP A 155 -2.30 2.54 8.43
CA ASP A 155 -3.50 3.04 9.12
C ASP A 155 -4.60 3.41 8.12
N LEU A 156 -4.24 4.08 7.02
CA LEU A 156 -5.19 4.43 5.96
C LEU A 156 -5.79 3.17 5.31
N LEU A 157 -4.97 2.17 5.00
CA LEU A 157 -5.44 0.87 4.48
C LEU A 157 -6.36 0.14 5.47
N GLY A 158 -6.00 0.12 6.76
CA GLY A 158 -6.83 -0.46 7.82
C GLY A 158 -8.16 0.28 8.01
N SER A 159 -8.16 1.61 7.88
CA SER A 159 -9.38 2.42 7.95
C SER A 159 -10.32 2.19 6.75
N GLN A 160 -9.78 1.80 5.59
CA GLN A 160 -10.58 1.41 4.44
C GLN A 160 -11.32 0.09 4.68
N ILE A 161 -10.69 -0.84 5.39
CA ILE A 161 -11.34 -2.10 5.82
C ILE A 161 -12.44 -1.79 6.84
N GLN A 162 -12.22 -0.86 7.77
CA GLN A 162 -13.25 -0.41 8.72
C GLN A 162 -14.37 0.41 8.06
N THR A 163 -14.12 1.05 6.92
CA THR A 163 -15.16 1.61 6.04
C THR A 163 -15.61 0.58 5.02
N ALA A 164 -15.94 -0.63 5.51
CA ALA A 164 -16.76 -1.57 4.78
C ALA A 164 -17.95 -0.83 4.16
N SER A 165 -18.26 -1.11 2.89
CA SER A 165 -19.48 -0.59 2.27
C SER A 165 -20.66 -0.86 3.21
N ARG A 166 -21.71 0.00 3.23
CA ARG A 166 -22.89 -0.23 4.07
C ARG A 166 -23.43 -1.67 3.94
N SER A 167 -23.33 -2.25 2.74
CA SER A 167 -23.61 -3.66 2.46
C SER A 167 -22.69 -4.63 3.19
N GLN A 168 -21.38 -4.39 3.21
CA GLN A 168 -20.41 -5.29 3.82
C GLN A 168 -20.44 -5.23 5.35
N ALA A 169 -20.62 -4.04 5.94
CA ALA A 169 -20.89 -3.90 7.37
C ALA A 169 -22.19 -4.60 7.79
N LEU A 170 -23.24 -4.48 6.96
CA LEU A 170 -24.50 -5.20 7.17
C LEU A 170 -24.31 -6.73 7.05
N PHE A 171 -23.53 -7.20 6.08
CA PHE A 171 -23.24 -8.62 5.88
C PHE A 171 -22.50 -9.23 7.08
N GLU A 172 -21.48 -8.55 7.61
CA GLU A 172 -20.75 -8.99 8.81
C GLU A 172 -21.65 -9.00 10.05
N ALA A 173 -22.43 -7.93 10.28
CA ALA A 173 -23.37 -7.88 11.40
C ALA A 173 -24.41 -9.02 11.34
N ILE A 174 -24.86 -9.41 10.14
CA ILE A 174 -25.78 -10.53 9.96
C ILE A 174 -25.08 -11.86 10.24
N ARG A 175 -23.81 -12.04 9.84
CA ARG A 175 -23.04 -13.25 10.18
C ARG A 175 -22.86 -13.39 11.68
N ASP A 176 -22.49 -12.32 12.37
CA ASP A 176 -22.34 -12.33 13.83
C ASP A 176 -23.68 -12.70 14.51
N TYR A 177 -24.80 -12.15 14.03
CA TYR A 177 -26.13 -12.49 14.54
C TYR A 177 -26.50 -13.97 14.36
N ILE A 178 -26.14 -14.57 13.22
CA ILE A 178 -26.35 -15.99 12.94
C ILE A 178 -25.47 -16.84 13.85
N ASP A 179 -24.19 -16.49 13.96
CA ASP A 179 -23.22 -17.21 14.78
C ASP A 179 -23.57 -17.15 16.27
N GLU A 180 -24.14 -16.04 16.77
CA GLU A 180 -24.66 -15.93 18.14
C GLU A 180 -25.91 -16.79 18.38
N ARG A 181 -26.69 -17.08 17.34
CA ARG A 181 -28.02 -17.71 17.42
C ARG A 181 -28.08 -19.03 16.65
N TYR A 182 -26.93 -19.65 16.39
CA TYR A 182 -26.80 -20.87 15.59
C TYR A 182 -27.63 -22.05 16.14
N ALA A 183 -27.89 -22.07 17.45
CA ALA A 183 -28.71 -23.08 18.12
C ALA A 183 -30.24 -22.86 17.95
N SER A 184 -30.66 -21.74 17.35
CA SER A 184 -32.06 -21.43 17.09
C SER A 184 -32.44 -21.73 15.63
N ALA A 185 -33.74 -21.94 15.38
CA ALA A 185 -34.25 -22.15 14.02
C ALA A 185 -34.23 -20.82 13.23
N LEU A 186 -33.07 -20.45 12.71
CA LEU A 186 -32.88 -19.27 11.88
C LEU A 186 -33.41 -19.55 10.47
N THR A 187 -34.33 -18.70 10.03
CA THR A 187 -34.81 -18.68 8.65
C THR A 187 -34.37 -17.37 7.99
N ARG A 188 -34.34 -17.37 6.66
CA ARG A 188 -34.06 -16.17 5.87
C ARG A 188 -35.02 -15.04 6.23
N GLU A 189 -36.28 -15.39 6.44
CA GLU A 189 -37.35 -14.46 6.79
C GLU A 189 -37.16 -13.89 8.19
N SER A 190 -36.80 -14.71 9.17
CA SER A 190 -36.55 -14.24 10.55
C SER A 190 -35.31 -13.35 10.66
N VAL A 191 -34.24 -13.67 9.92
CA VAL A 191 -33.01 -12.86 9.92
C VAL A 191 -33.23 -11.55 9.17
N ALA A 192 -33.91 -11.56 8.03
CA ALA A 192 -34.24 -10.34 7.31
C ALA A 192 -35.07 -9.36 8.17
N GLN A 193 -36.03 -9.89 8.94
CA GLN A 193 -36.85 -9.12 9.87
C GLN A 193 -36.02 -8.47 10.98
N ALA A 194 -35.05 -9.19 11.56
CA ALA A 194 -34.20 -8.69 12.65
C ALA A 194 -33.33 -7.49 12.23
N PHE A 195 -32.96 -7.43 10.94
CA PHE A 195 -32.15 -6.35 10.37
C PHE A 195 -32.95 -5.30 9.60
N TYR A 196 -34.29 -5.38 9.63
CA TYR A 196 -35.20 -4.47 8.93
C TYR A 196 -34.91 -4.36 7.42
N ILE A 197 -34.62 -5.49 6.78
CA ILE A 197 -34.37 -5.61 5.34
C ILE A 197 -35.31 -6.64 4.69
N SER A 198 -35.37 -6.67 3.36
CA SER A 198 -36.16 -7.69 2.67
C SER A 198 -35.41 -9.04 2.53
N PRO A 199 -36.10 -10.19 2.57
CA PRO A 199 -35.47 -11.51 2.39
C PRO A 199 -34.73 -11.66 1.05
N ASN A 200 -35.24 -11.00 0.00
CA ASN A 200 -34.59 -10.99 -1.32
C ASN A 200 -33.30 -10.17 -1.30
N TYR A 201 -33.28 -9.02 -0.61
CA TYR A 201 -32.07 -8.23 -0.45
C TYR A 201 -31.01 -8.97 0.37
N LEU A 202 -31.42 -9.67 1.43
CA LEU A 202 -30.55 -10.54 2.22
C LEU A 202 -29.89 -11.64 1.37
N SER A 203 -30.67 -12.31 0.51
CA SER A 203 -30.15 -13.34 -0.40
C SER A 203 -29.11 -12.77 -1.37
N HIS A 204 -29.45 -11.63 -1.98
CA HIS A 204 -28.56 -10.95 -2.92
C HIS A 204 -27.28 -10.44 -2.23
N LEU A 205 -27.38 -10.03 -0.96
CA LEU A 205 -26.23 -9.61 -0.16
C LEU A 205 -25.25 -10.77 0.07
N PHE A 206 -25.75 -11.95 0.48
CA PHE A 206 -24.92 -13.15 0.69
C PHE A 206 -24.31 -13.68 -0.61
N GLN A 207 -25.06 -13.68 -1.71
CA GLN A 207 -24.54 -14.09 -3.03
C GLN A 207 -23.46 -13.13 -3.53
N LYS A 208 -23.67 -11.81 -3.40
CA LYS A 208 -22.74 -10.81 -3.92
C LYS A 208 -21.47 -10.68 -3.08
N THR A 209 -21.57 -10.80 -1.76
CA THR A 209 -20.45 -10.52 -0.84
C THR A 209 -19.76 -11.79 -0.34
N GLY A 210 -20.48 -12.90 -0.19
CA GLY A 210 -19.94 -14.17 0.30
C GLY A 210 -19.80 -15.29 -0.73
N ALA A 211 -20.29 -15.10 -1.96
CA ALA A 211 -20.38 -16.13 -3.00
C ALA A 211 -21.13 -17.41 -2.57
N ILE A 212 -21.98 -17.30 -1.54
CA ILE A 212 -22.78 -18.38 -0.97
C ILE A 212 -24.27 -17.99 -0.97
N GLY A 213 -25.15 -18.99 -0.99
CA GLY A 213 -26.57 -18.79 -0.68
C GLY A 213 -26.75 -18.51 0.82
N PHE A 214 -27.80 -17.77 1.17
CA PHE A 214 -28.29 -17.73 2.54
C PHE A 214 -28.94 -19.07 2.89
#